data_AF-A0A4R4R199-F1
#
_entry.id   AF-A0A4R4R199-F1
#
_cell.length_a   1.000
_cell.length_b   1.000
_cell.length_c   1.000
_cell.angle_alpha   90.00
_cell.angle_beta   90.00
_cell.angle_gamma   90.00
#
_symmetry.space_group_name_H-M   'P 1'
#
loop_
_entity.id
_entity.type
_entity.pdbx_description
1 polymer ?
#
loop_
_entity_poly.entity_id
_entity_poly.type
_entity_poly.pdbx_seq_one_letter_code
_entity_poly.pdbx_strand_id
1 'polypeptide(L)'
;MSNDAPASDGGQNLPTILTTNPVDATKGVTTKDDLRNHLIQAAAVETQTIPMYLYAMYSIAGQGHSRWDPGMGAQRLIRSIVIEEMLHLCLVRNILVALGFGDKVKFYDEDFLPDYPEYMLHRYPPLLLRLSRCDRALVRKVFMEFERPRPAKGEGAPGKGQYSTIGVFYKSICAGLKKLNDQYGEALWANNRPELQYTAAYWNKDGGGDTLLVEDLKTADQALKMIIDQGEGAEQVNPSVPIDPLYPRPGLDELPHYTKFQRIADGIEPIGPTWKVPTDPKGAQYIDDKAATSINKLFNAAYCYVLHLIDVLYTTPSTDVVRGQRSKRYGYERQFVSAMQGLLANIAEIMVDTPFKTGPLADRKLQIAPTFEYVRLPSEDKKKHLIKLCDEAIPHFPQLGGDNSVRWLLDEMPDV
;
A
#
# COMPACT_ATOMS: atom_id res chain seq x y z
N MET A 1 32.43 -16.19 -12.15
CA MET A 1 32.27 -14.80 -12.64
C MET A 1 31.20 -14.85 -13.71
N SER A 2 29.94 -14.73 -13.31
CA SER A 2 28.79 -14.65 -14.22
C SER A 2 28.51 -13.18 -14.49
N ASN A 3 28.83 -12.74 -15.70
CA ASN A 3 28.40 -11.45 -16.23
C ASN A 3 26.91 -11.54 -16.56
N ASP A 4 26.06 -11.18 -15.61
CA ASP A 4 24.70 -10.78 -15.95
C ASP A 4 24.75 -9.32 -16.40
N ALA A 5 24.76 -9.13 -17.72
CA ALA A 5 24.55 -7.82 -18.33
C ALA A 5 23.15 -7.30 -17.94
N PRO A 6 22.98 -6.00 -17.67
CA PRO A 6 21.66 -5.44 -17.40
C PRO A 6 20.81 -5.63 -18.65
N ALA A 7 19.65 -6.27 -18.47
CA ALA A 7 18.63 -6.36 -19.50
C ALA A 7 18.34 -4.94 -20.03
N SER A 8 18.31 -4.82 -21.36
CA SER A 8 17.96 -3.59 -22.06
C SER A 8 16.65 -3.02 -21.53
N ASP A 9 16.69 -1.73 -21.19
CA ASP A 9 15.56 -0.89 -20.76
C ASP A 9 14.55 -0.80 -21.92
N GLY A 10 13.70 -1.82 -22.06
CA GLY A 10 12.57 -1.80 -22.98
C GLY A 10 11.63 -0.72 -22.48
N GLY A 11 11.41 0.32 -23.28
CA GLY A 11 10.67 1.53 -22.91
C GLY A 11 9.39 1.20 -22.15
N GLN A 12 9.46 1.26 -20.82
CA GLN A 12 8.29 1.19 -19.97
C GLN A 12 7.55 2.51 -20.15
N ASN A 13 6.29 2.44 -20.56
CA ASN A 13 5.43 3.62 -20.55
C ASN A 13 5.46 4.19 -19.14
N LEU A 14 5.76 5.48 -19.01
CA LEU A 14 5.64 6.17 -17.73
C LEU A 14 4.21 5.98 -17.22
N PRO A 15 4.01 5.67 -15.92
CA PRO A 15 2.69 5.43 -15.36
C PRO A 15 1.77 6.61 -15.68
N THR A 16 0.55 6.31 -16.17
CA THR A 16 -0.40 7.28 -16.74
C THR A 16 -0.68 8.44 -15.77
N ILE A 17 -0.66 8.16 -14.45
CA ILE A 17 -0.87 9.15 -13.38
C ILE A 17 0.09 10.34 -13.43
N LEU A 18 1.32 10.15 -13.93
CA LEU A 18 2.30 11.23 -14.11
C LEU A 18 1.84 12.26 -15.15
N THR A 19 1.03 11.83 -16.12
CA THR A 19 0.52 12.68 -17.20
C THR A 19 -0.86 13.25 -16.89
N THR A 20 -1.74 12.49 -16.22
CA THR A 20 -3.09 12.94 -15.88
C THR A 20 -3.11 13.93 -14.71
N ASN A 21 -2.14 13.83 -13.79
CA ASN A 21 -2.03 14.70 -12.61
C ASN A 21 -0.62 15.30 -12.49
N PRO A 22 -0.19 16.18 -13.43
CA PRO A 22 1.21 16.61 -13.50
C PRO A 22 1.68 17.35 -12.23
N VAL A 23 2.92 17.08 -11.84
CA VAL A 23 3.64 17.66 -10.69
C VAL A 23 4.94 18.31 -11.17
N ASP A 24 5.28 19.48 -10.64
CA ASP A 24 6.50 20.22 -10.97
C ASP A 24 7.27 20.64 -9.72
N ALA A 25 8.22 19.81 -9.32
CA ALA A 25 9.10 20.05 -8.18
C ALA A 25 9.84 21.40 -8.22
N THR A 26 10.08 21.97 -9.40
CA THR A 26 10.83 23.24 -9.54
C THR A 26 9.98 24.47 -9.23
N LYS A 27 8.66 24.37 -9.43
CA LYS A 27 7.70 25.42 -9.12
C LYS A 27 7.09 25.24 -7.73
N GLY A 28 7.08 23.99 -7.24
CA GLY A 28 6.35 23.60 -6.05
C GLY A 28 4.84 23.71 -6.26
N VAL A 29 4.11 23.74 -5.15
CA VAL A 29 2.64 23.87 -5.15
C VAL A 29 2.26 25.35 -5.05
N THR A 30 1.64 25.89 -6.11
CA THR A 30 1.29 27.32 -6.17
C THR A 30 -0.19 27.59 -6.38
N THR A 31 -0.93 26.63 -6.92
CA THR A 31 -2.37 26.71 -7.20
C THR A 31 -3.12 25.56 -6.52
N LYS A 32 -4.44 25.67 -6.41
CA LYS A 32 -5.29 24.57 -5.92
C LYS A 32 -5.17 23.32 -6.78
N ASP A 33 -5.00 23.47 -8.09
CA ASP A 33 -4.78 22.35 -9.02
C ASP A 33 -3.41 21.69 -8.79
N ASP A 34 -2.35 22.47 -8.57
CA ASP A 34 -1.03 21.91 -8.21
C ASP A 34 -1.16 21.07 -6.93
N LEU A 35 -1.82 21.61 -5.89
CA LEU A 35 -1.99 20.94 -4.60
C LEU A 35 -2.78 19.63 -4.77
N ARG A 36 -3.90 19.67 -5.48
CA ARG A 36 -4.69 18.49 -5.81
C ARG A 36 -3.84 17.43 -6.51
N ASN A 37 -3.11 17.81 -7.56
CA ASN A 37 -2.30 16.88 -8.33
C ASN A 37 -1.20 16.24 -7.46
N HIS A 38 -0.51 17.03 -6.62
CA HIS A 38 0.49 16.49 -5.71
C HIS A 38 -0.12 15.52 -4.69
N LEU A 39 -1.30 15.81 -4.14
CA LEU A 39 -1.96 14.90 -3.20
C LEU A 39 -2.44 13.60 -3.87
N ILE A 40 -2.96 13.66 -5.10
CA ILE A 40 -3.32 12.45 -5.87
C ILE A 40 -2.07 11.60 -6.15
N GLN A 41 -0.97 12.24 -6.54
CA GLN A 41 0.30 11.53 -6.75
C GLN A 41 0.91 11.01 -5.45
N ALA A 42 0.72 11.70 -4.32
CA ALA A 42 1.10 11.19 -3.00
C ALA A 42 0.35 9.90 -2.66
N ALA A 43 -0.97 9.87 -2.88
CA ALA A 43 -1.76 8.65 -2.73
C ALA A 43 -1.22 7.51 -3.62
N ALA A 44 -0.80 7.82 -4.85
CA ALA A 44 -0.21 6.84 -5.75
C ALA A 44 1.15 6.33 -5.27
N VAL A 45 2.03 7.21 -4.76
CA VAL A 45 3.32 6.85 -4.15
C VAL A 45 3.12 5.87 -2.99
N GLU A 46 2.20 6.16 -2.06
CA GLU A 46 1.91 5.23 -0.95
C GLU A 46 1.28 3.92 -1.44
N THR A 47 0.56 3.96 -2.56
CA THR A 47 0.03 2.74 -3.17
C THR A 47 1.14 1.89 -3.81
N GLN A 48 2.23 2.49 -4.31
CA GLN A 48 3.40 1.75 -4.82
C GLN A 48 4.17 0.99 -3.73
N THR A 49 3.96 1.27 -2.44
CA THR A 49 4.66 0.56 -1.34
C THR A 49 3.90 -0.68 -0.88
N ILE A 50 2.57 -0.60 -0.78
CA ILE A 50 1.73 -1.63 -0.14
C ILE A 50 1.89 -3.02 -0.80
N PRO A 51 1.67 -3.22 -2.12
CA PRO A 51 1.85 -4.54 -2.74
C PRO A 51 3.30 -5.03 -2.68
N MET A 52 4.27 -4.12 -2.84
CA MET A 52 5.69 -4.44 -2.80
C MET A 52 6.11 -5.00 -1.44
N TYR A 53 5.73 -4.33 -0.36
CA TYR A 53 6.00 -4.78 1.01
C TYR A 53 5.22 -6.04 1.37
N LEU A 54 3.94 -6.13 0.99
CA LEU A 54 3.13 -7.35 1.18
C LEU A 54 3.72 -8.56 0.46
N TYR A 55 4.18 -8.42 -0.78
CA TYR A 55 4.78 -9.51 -1.54
C TYR A 55 6.02 -10.08 -0.83
N ALA A 56 6.92 -9.19 -0.38
CA ALA A 56 8.08 -9.61 0.39
C ALA A 56 7.67 -10.26 1.71
N MET A 57 6.71 -9.67 2.43
CA MET A 57 6.18 -10.23 3.67
C MET A 57 5.61 -11.65 3.50
N TYR A 58 4.76 -11.87 2.48
CA TYR A 58 4.18 -13.19 2.21
C TYR A 58 5.24 -14.23 1.84
N SER A 59 6.37 -13.82 1.27
CA SER A 59 7.46 -14.74 0.97
C SER A 59 8.19 -15.27 2.21
N ILE A 60 8.03 -14.66 3.38
CA ILE A 60 8.61 -15.13 4.64
C ILE A 60 7.76 -16.32 5.14
N ALA A 61 8.38 -17.50 5.20
CA ALA A 61 7.73 -18.69 5.73
C ALA A 61 7.67 -18.55 7.26
N GLY A 62 6.48 -18.31 7.80
CA GLY A 62 6.37 -17.79 9.16
C GLY A 62 5.03 -17.96 9.85
N GLN A 63 4.33 -19.07 9.65
CA GLN A 63 3.53 -19.58 10.76
C GLN A 63 4.52 -20.24 11.71
N GLY A 64 4.74 -19.62 12.87
CA GLY A 64 5.69 -20.14 13.83
C GLY A 64 5.43 -21.60 14.17
N HIS A 65 6.45 -22.32 14.63
CA HIS A 65 6.33 -23.76 14.93
C HIS A 65 5.43 -24.03 16.17
N SER A 66 4.85 -22.97 16.73
CA SER A 66 4.04 -22.95 17.95
C SER A 66 3.01 -21.83 17.87
N ARG A 67 1.83 -22.04 18.47
CA ARG A 67 0.77 -21.02 18.62
C ARG A 67 1.17 -19.82 19.50
N TRP A 68 2.35 -19.89 20.12
CA TRP A 68 2.92 -18.84 20.97
C TRP A 68 4.03 -18.05 20.29
N ASP A 69 4.40 -18.42 19.07
CA ASP A 69 5.43 -17.73 18.31
C ASP A 69 4.84 -16.42 17.73
N PRO A 70 5.40 -15.25 18.06
CA PRO A 70 4.94 -13.98 17.51
C PRO A 70 5.24 -13.83 15.99
N GLY A 71 5.80 -14.86 15.34
CA GLY A 71 6.21 -14.85 13.94
C GLY A 71 7.65 -14.37 13.76
N MET A 72 8.11 -14.23 12.53
CA MET A 72 9.46 -13.72 12.26
C MET A 72 9.55 -12.20 12.52
N GLY A 73 10.69 -11.75 13.05
CA GLY A 73 10.91 -10.34 13.39
C GLY A 73 10.71 -9.41 12.20
N ALA A 74 11.29 -9.78 11.06
CA ALA A 74 11.10 -9.04 9.82
C ALA A 74 9.64 -9.03 9.35
N GLN A 75 8.92 -10.15 9.45
CA GLN A 75 7.52 -10.24 9.04
C GLN A 75 6.63 -9.30 9.85
N ARG A 76 6.81 -9.24 11.18
CA ARG A 76 6.08 -8.29 12.04
C ARG A 76 6.37 -6.84 11.70
N LEU A 77 7.65 -6.50 11.48
CA LEU A 77 8.03 -5.13 11.14
C LEU A 77 7.53 -4.71 9.75
N ILE A 78 7.60 -5.59 8.76
CA ILE A 78 7.03 -5.29 7.44
C ILE A 78 5.52 -5.13 7.55
N ARG A 79 4.84 -5.96 8.36
CA ARG A 79 3.40 -5.82 8.60
C ARG A 79 3.04 -4.46 9.22
N SER A 80 3.77 -4.01 10.24
CA SER A 80 3.51 -2.69 10.85
C SER A 80 3.72 -1.56 9.85
N ILE A 81 4.77 -1.64 9.01
CA ILE A 81 5.03 -0.65 7.96
C ILE A 81 3.88 -0.63 6.95
N VAL A 82 3.44 -1.78 6.44
CA VAL A 82 2.31 -1.84 5.49
C VAL A 82 1.04 -1.19 6.06
N ILE A 83 0.77 -1.40 7.34
CA ILE A 83 -0.37 -0.78 8.03
C ILE A 83 -0.17 0.75 8.11
N GLU A 84 1.03 1.23 8.42
CA GLU A 84 1.36 2.65 8.40
C GLU A 84 1.21 3.26 6.98
N GLU A 85 1.59 2.55 5.92
CA GLU A 85 1.36 3.02 4.53
C GLU A 85 -0.13 3.11 4.17
N MET A 86 -0.95 2.17 4.64
CA MET A 86 -2.40 2.27 4.50
C MET A 86 -2.96 3.48 5.28
N LEU A 87 -2.34 3.84 6.41
CA LEU A 87 -2.71 5.02 7.19
C LEU A 87 -2.32 6.30 6.44
N HIS A 88 -1.12 6.34 5.84
CA HIS A 88 -0.67 7.46 5.01
C HIS A 88 -1.65 7.72 3.87
N LEU A 89 -2.05 6.65 3.16
CA LEU A 89 -3.05 6.73 2.09
C LEU A 89 -4.38 7.31 2.58
N CYS A 90 -4.83 6.87 3.76
CA CYS A 90 -6.05 7.37 4.38
C CYS A 90 -5.95 8.86 4.74
N LEU A 91 -4.82 9.30 5.32
CA LEU A 91 -4.58 10.69 5.70
C LEU A 91 -4.50 11.61 4.48
N VAL A 92 -3.77 11.23 3.44
CA VAL A 92 -3.73 11.97 2.17
C VAL A 92 -5.13 12.13 1.59
N ARG A 93 -5.93 11.06 1.64
CA ARG A 93 -7.30 11.08 1.13
C ARG A 93 -8.23 11.94 1.99
N ASN A 94 -8.06 11.97 3.32
CA ASN A 94 -8.79 12.89 4.19
C ASN A 94 -8.48 14.36 3.85
N ILE A 95 -7.21 14.68 3.56
CA ILE A 95 -6.81 16.03 3.10
C ILE A 95 -7.49 16.38 1.76
N LEU A 96 -7.51 15.44 0.80
CA LEU A 96 -8.22 15.64 -0.47
C LEU A 96 -9.72 15.91 -0.27
N VAL A 97 -10.38 15.16 0.62
CA VAL A 97 -11.79 15.38 0.96
C VAL A 97 -12.00 16.74 1.60
N ALA A 98 -11.13 17.14 2.53
CA ALA A 98 -11.21 18.42 3.22
C ALA A 98 -11.10 19.62 2.26
N LEU A 99 -10.32 19.46 1.20
CA LEU A 99 -10.16 20.44 0.14
C LEU A 99 -11.28 20.40 -0.93
N GLY A 100 -12.22 19.45 -0.83
CA GLY A 100 -13.31 19.26 -1.79
C GLY A 100 -12.91 18.48 -3.06
N PHE A 101 -11.83 17.70 -3.01
CA PHE A 101 -11.31 16.88 -4.12
C PHE A 101 -11.39 15.38 -3.86
N GLY A 102 -12.18 14.95 -2.87
CA GLY A 102 -12.29 13.53 -2.50
C GLY A 102 -12.81 12.62 -3.61
N ASP A 103 -13.51 13.16 -4.61
CA ASP A 103 -14.02 12.45 -5.80
C ASP A 103 -12.95 12.28 -6.90
N LYS A 104 -11.77 12.89 -6.73
CA LYS A 104 -10.67 12.88 -7.72
C LYS A 104 -9.67 11.75 -7.51
N VAL A 105 -9.78 11.02 -6.41
CA VAL A 105 -8.95 9.84 -6.12
C VAL A 105 -9.84 8.60 -6.10
N LYS A 106 -9.41 7.58 -6.83
CA LYS A 106 -10.07 6.29 -6.93
C LYS A 106 -9.00 5.20 -6.90
N PHE A 107 -9.15 4.23 -6.01
CA PHE A 107 -8.14 3.20 -5.77
C PHE A 107 -8.31 2.00 -6.71
N TYR A 108 -9.56 1.64 -7.06
CA TYR A 108 -9.84 0.68 -8.11
C TYR A 108 -9.86 1.38 -9.47
N ASP A 109 -8.66 1.70 -9.96
CA ASP A 109 -8.41 2.35 -11.24
C ASP A 109 -7.13 1.78 -11.87
N GLU A 110 -7.20 1.49 -13.17
CA GLU A 110 -6.10 0.91 -13.96
C GLU A 110 -4.91 1.86 -14.06
N ASP A 111 -5.17 3.18 -14.07
CA ASP A 111 -4.13 4.21 -14.18
C ASP A 111 -3.52 4.58 -12.80
N PHE A 112 -4.12 4.11 -11.71
CA PHE A 112 -3.68 4.38 -10.33
C PHE A 112 -2.88 3.22 -9.73
N LEU A 113 -3.22 1.98 -10.10
CA LEU A 113 -2.58 0.77 -9.60
C LEU A 113 -1.16 0.57 -10.17
N PRO A 114 -0.17 0.21 -9.33
CA PRO A 114 1.19 -0.03 -9.80
C PRO A 114 1.30 -1.29 -10.66
N ASP A 115 2.11 -1.23 -11.71
CA ASP A 115 2.39 -2.36 -12.61
C ASP A 115 3.86 -2.79 -12.54
N TYR A 116 4.21 -3.56 -11.51
CA TYR A 116 5.62 -3.92 -11.25
C TYR A 116 6.24 -4.81 -12.34
N PRO A 117 7.54 -4.64 -12.67
CA PRO A 117 8.43 -3.67 -12.08
C PRO A 117 8.18 -2.26 -12.66
N GLU A 118 8.20 -1.25 -11.81
CA GLU A 118 7.90 0.14 -12.17
C GLU A 118 8.85 1.08 -11.43
N TYR A 119 9.17 2.24 -12.01
CA TYR A 119 9.94 3.26 -11.30
C TYR A 119 9.10 3.96 -10.23
N MET A 120 9.72 4.21 -9.07
CA MET A 120 9.14 5.02 -8.00
C MET A 120 8.76 6.41 -8.54
N LEU A 121 7.51 6.83 -8.30
CA LEU A 121 7.04 8.12 -8.77
C LEU A 121 7.87 9.25 -8.16
N HIS A 122 8.17 10.23 -9.00
CA HIS A 122 8.92 11.44 -8.66
C HIS A 122 10.30 11.23 -8.04
N ARG A 123 10.88 10.04 -8.06
CA ARG A 123 12.15 9.79 -7.39
C ARG A 123 13.35 10.15 -8.26
N TYR A 124 14.31 10.88 -7.70
CA TYR A 124 15.66 11.05 -8.22
C TYR A 124 16.72 10.56 -7.22
N PRO A 125 17.77 9.82 -7.66
CA PRO A 125 17.85 9.13 -8.95
C PRO A 125 16.76 8.06 -9.06
N PRO A 126 16.38 7.61 -10.28
CA PRO A 126 15.32 6.63 -10.44
C PRO A 126 15.53 5.36 -9.61
N LEU A 127 14.49 4.92 -8.92
CA LEU A 127 14.47 3.68 -8.15
C LEU A 127 13.48 2.72 -8.80
N LEU A 128 13.94 1.56 -9.26
CA LEU A 128 13.07 0.52 -9.82
C LEU A 128 12.46 -0.30 -8.68
N LEU A 129 11.14 -0.21 -8.52
CA LEU A 129 10.34 -0.99 -7.59
C LEU A 129 10.01 -2.34 -8.20
N ARG A 130 10.08 -3.39 -7.39
CA ARG A 130 9.96 -4.78 -7.86
C ARG A 130 9.25 -5.64 -6.83
N LEU A 131 8.47 -6.60 -7.29
CA LEU A 131 7.96 -7.67 -6.45
C LEU A 131 9.04 -8.74 -6.34
N SER A 132 9.57 -8.97 -5.15
CA SER A 132 10.60 -10.01 -4.95
C SER A 132 10.54 -10.60 -3.55
N ARG A 133 11.10 -11.80 -3.42
CA ARG A 133 11.25 -12.49 -2.15
C ARG A 133 12.02 -11.62 -1.16
N CYS A 134 11.59 -11.63 0.10
CA CYS A 134 12.29 -10.92 1.17
C CYS A 134 13.70 -11.49 1.36
N ASP A 135 14.69 -10.66 1.08
CA ASP A 135 16.06 -10.89 1.49
C ASP A 135 16.72 -9.55 1.85
N ARG A 136 17.91 -9.62 2.47
CA ARG A 136 18.63 -8.43 2.92
C ARG A 136 19.02 -7.51 1.77
N ALA A 137 19.18 -8.03 0.55
CA ALA A 137 19.56 -7.23 -0.61
C ALA A 137 18.37 -6.43 -1.14
N LEU A 138 17.19 -7.04 -1.25
CA LEU A 138 15.94 -6.35 -1.57
C LEU A 138 15.66 -5.23 -0.56
N VAL A 139 15.69 -5.56 0.73
CA VAL A 139 15.41 -4.60 1.81
C VAL A 139 16.39 -3.43 1.76
N ARG A 140 17.70 -3.70 1.56
CA ARG A 140 18.71 -2.63 1.52
C ARG A 140 18.65 -1.76 0.27
N LYS A 141 18.42 -2.37 -0.89
CA LYS A 141 18.56 -1.68 -2.19
C LYS A 141 17.27 -1.07 -2.70
N VAL A 142 16.12 -1.54 -2.19
CA VAL A 142 14.80 -1.06 -2.62
C VAL A 142 14.08 -0.40 -1.46
N PHE A 143 13.81 -1.13 -0.36
CA PHE A 143 12.96 -0.60 0.72
C PHE A 143 13.63 0.55 1.47
N MET A 144 14.88 0.37 1.91
CA MET A 144 15.63 1.46 2.55
C MET A 144 15.89 2.64 1.60
N GLU A 145 16.05 2.37 0.30
CA GLU A 145 16.24 3.46 -0.67
C GLU A 145 14.94 4.21 -0.92
N PHE A 146 13.78 3.56 -0.87
CA PHE A 146 12.48 4.21 -0.92
C PHE A 146 12.32 5.16 0.28
N GLU A 147 12.54 4.65 1.49
CA GLU A 147 12.32 5.36 2.76
C GLU A 147 13.46 6.28 3.18
N ARG A 148 14.46 6.52 2.33
CA ARG A 148 15.67 7.23 2.75
C ARG A 148 15.34 8.66 3.23
N PRO A 149 15.85 9.09 4.39
CA PRO A 149 15.52 10.42 4.94
C PRO A 149 16.25 11.58 4.26
N ARG A 150 17.28 11.28 3.45
CA ARG A 150 18.08 12.29 2.78
C ARG A 150 18.76 11.74 1.52
N PRO A 151 19.14 12.62 0.58
CA PRO A 151 19.92 12.23 -0.58
C PRO A 151 21.29 11.68 -0.17
N ALA A 152 21.86 10.80 -1.01
CA ALA A 152 23.21 10.33 -0.80
C ALA A 152 24.23 11.47 -1.02
N LYS A 153 25.40 11.38 -0.38
CA LYS A 153 26.45 12.37 -0.57
C LYS A 153 26.97 12.34 -2.01
N GLY A 154 26.96 13.49 -2.69
CA GLY A 154 27.39 13.61 -4.08
C GLY A 154 26.28 13.31 -5.11
N GLU A 155 25.05 13.09 -4.65
CA GLU A 155 23.89 12.99 -5.52
C GLU A 155 23.57 14.33 -6.21
N GLY A 156 23.20 14.29 -7.48
CA GLY A 156 22.87 15.48 -8.27
C GLY A 156 21.55 16.14 -7.84
N ALA A 157 21.21 17.27 -8.47
CA ALA A 157 19.92 17.91 -8.26
C ALA A 157 18.79 17.16 -9.01
N PRO A 158 17.61 16.98 -8.41
CA PRO A 158 16.46 16.42 -9.10
C PRO A 158 16.04 17.27 -10.32
N GLY A 159 15.56 16.58 -11.36
CA GLY A 159 14.97 17.23 -12.54
C GLY A 159 13.53 17.73 -12.31
N LYS A 160 12.90 18.21 -13.38
CA LYS A 160 11.50 18.64 -13.35
C LYS A 160 10.59 17.48 -12.93
N GLY A 161 9.72 17.71 -11.95
CA GLY A 161 8.78 16.70 -11.46
C GLY A 161 9.40 15.57 -10.63
N GLN A 162 10.67 15.71 -10.23
CA GLN A 162 11.38 14.77 -9.37
C GLN A 162 11.81 15.43 -8.06
N TYR A 163 11.86 14.63 -7.01
CA TYR A 163 12.33 14.95 -5.68
C TYR A 163 13.40 13.96 -5.28
N SER A 164 14.29 14.40 -4.40
CA SER A 164 15.37 13.55 -3.92
C SER A 164 14.89 12.52 -2.88
N THR A 165 13.84 12.82 -2.12
CA THR A 165 13.21 11.88 -1.17
C THR A 165 11.71 12.13 -1.09
N ILE A 166 10.96 11.17 -0.54
CA ILE A 166 9.51 11.28 -0.34
C ILE A 166 9.14 12.39 0.65
N GLY A 167 9.96 12.61 1.68
CA GLY A 167 9.83 13.69 2.64
C GLY A 167 10.05 15.07 2.01
N VAL A 168 10.94 15.22 1.01
CA VAL A 168 11.03 16.49 0.26
C VAL A 168 9.77 16.71 -0.58
N PHE A 169 9.20 15.65 -1.15
CA PHE A 169 7.92 15.71 -1.85
C PHE A 169 6.78 16.17 -0.92
N TYR A 170 6.63 15.55 0.26
CA TYR A 170 5.64 15.99 1.25
C TYR A 170 5.90 17.39 1.79
N LYS A 171 7.16 17.80 1.98
CA LYS A 171 7.50 19.19 2.35
C LYS A 171 7.03 20.20 1.31
N SER A 172 7.03 19.85 0.02
CA SER A 172 6.45 20.68 -1.05
C SER A 172 4.94 20.83 -0.89
N ILE A 173 4.24 19.75 -0.50
CA ILE A 173 2.80 19.77 -0.20
C ILE A 173 2.52 20.67 1.01
N CYS A 174 3.26 20.51 2.12
CA CYS A 174 3.13 21.35 3.32
C CYS A 174 3.29 22.85 2.99
N ALA A 175 4.36 23.20 2.26
CA ALA A 175 4.63 24.60 1.88
C ALA A 175 3.52 25.17 0.98
N GLY A 176 3.03 24.36 0.03
CA GLY A 176 1.92 24.70 -0.84
C GLY A 176 0.62 24.95 -0.10
N LEU A 177 0.27 24.03 0.78
CA LEU A 177 -0.94 24.09 1.58
C LEU A 177 -0.95 25.34 2.46
N LYS A 178 0.17 25.62 3.16
CA LYS A 178 0.32 26.84 3.95
C LYS A 178 0.14 28.10 3.08
N LYS A 179 0.82 28.16 1.93
CA LYS A 179 0.73 29.31 1.02
C LYS A 179 -0.70 29.56 0.53
N LEU A 180 -1.39 28.50 0.14
CA LEU A 180 -2.77 28.58 -0.33
C LEU A 180 -3.72 28.95 0.82
N ASN A 181 -3.47 28.46 2.03
CA ASN A 181 -4.24 28.86 3.20
C ASN A 181 -4.02 30.34 3.56
N ASP A 182 -2.78 30.84 3.48
CA ASP A 182 -2.48 32.27 3.69
C ASP A 182 -3.19 33.15 2.63
N GLN A 183 -3.39 32.64 1.40
CA GLN A 183 -4.06 33.34 0.31
C GLN A 183 -5.60 33.31 0.39
N TYR A 184 -6.18 32.15 0.71
CA TYR A 184 -7.63 31.91 0.61
C TYR A 184 -8.34 31.81 1.97
N GLY A 185 -7.61 31.62 3.07
CA GLY A 185 -8.16 31.42 4.41
C GLY A 185 -9.19 30.28 4.46
N GLU A 186 -10.30 30.51 5.16
CA GLU A 186 -11.42 29.57 5.28
C GLU A 186 -12.00 29.14 3.92
N ALA A 187 -11.90 29.99 2.88
CA ALA A 187 -12.39 29.66 1.54
C ALA A 187 -11.58 28.54 0.84
N LEU A 188 -10.41 28.15 1.38
CA LEU A 188 -9.70 26.94 0.94
C LEU A 188 -10.46 25.67 1.33
N TRP A 189 -11.11 25.68 2.49
CA TRP A 189 -11.73 24.53 3.15
C TRP A 189 -13.27 24.51 3.03
N ALA A 190 -13.85 25.48 2.31
CA ALA A 190 -15.29 25.69 2.22
C ALA A 190 -16.10 24.50 1.67
N ASN A 191 -15.44 23.57 0.97
CA ASN A 191 -16.07 22.37 0.39
C ASN A 191 -15.76 21.09 1.17
N ASN A 192 -15.27 21.19 2.40
CA ASN A 192 -14.98 20.03 3.25
C ASN A 192 -16.24 19.17 3.43
N ARG A 193 -16.04 17.85 3.45
CA ARG A 193 -17.06 16.83 3.72
C ARG A 193 -16.58 15.91 4.85
N PRO A 194 -16.63 16.37 6.12
CA PRO A 194 -16.20 15.58 7.28
C PRO A 194 -16.82 14.18 7.32
N GLU A 195 -18.07 14.05 6.87
CA GLU A 195 -18.81 12.80 6.84
C GLU A 195 -18.24 11.77 5.85
N LEU A 196 -17.44 12.20 4.87
CA LEU A 196 -16.79 11.30 3.93
C LEU A 196 -15.37 10.93 4.38
N GLN A 197 -14.78 11.65 5.34
CA GLN A 197 -13.45 11.33 5.88
C GLN A 197 -13.47 10.08 6.75
N TYR A 198 -12.32 9.40 6.80
CA TYR A 198 -12.17 8.18 7.57
C TYR A 198 -11.34 8.46 8.82
N THR A 199 -11.97 8.32 9.99
CA THR A 199 -11.49 8.86 11.28
C THR A 199 -11.45 7.81 12.39
N ALA A 200 -11.67 6.54 12.06
CA ALA A 200 -11.57 5.43 13.01
C ALA A 200 -10.87 4.24 12.35
N ALA A 201 -9.54 4.17 12.47
CA ALA A 201 -8.75 3.09 11.86
C ALA A 201 -8.68 1.84 12.76
N TYR A 202 -9.80 1.12 12.92
CA TYR A 202 -9.86 -0.09 13.78
C TYR A 202 -8.89 -1.22 13.37
N TRP A 203 -8.36 -1.16 12.15
CA TRP A 203 -7.37 -2.08 11.60
C TRP A 203 -5.92 -1.72 11.97
N ASN A 204 -5.65 -0.49 12.42
CA ASN A 204 -4.30 0.01 12.77
C ASN A 204 -3.83 -0.42 14.17
N LYS A 205 -4.04 -1.68 14.56
CA LYS A 205 -3.65 -2.15 15.91
C LYS A 205 -2.15 -2.44 16.05
N ASP A 206 -1.48 -2.66 14.93
CA ASP A 206 -0.07 -3.05 14.87
C ASP A 206 0.84 -1.95 14.30
N GLY A 207 0.28 -0.83 13.80
CA GLY A 207 1.02 0.34 13.36
C GLY A 207 0.97 1.47 14.39
N GLY A 208 1.85 2.45 14.25
CA GLY A 208 1.74 3.70 15.01
C GLY A 208 0.68 4.65 14.44
N GLY A 209 0.30 5.64 15.23
CA GLY A 209 -0.61 6.72 14.84
C GLY A 209 -2.09 6.34 14.83
N ASP A 210 -2.93 7.33 14.52
CA ASP A 210 -4.34 7.12 14.24
C ASP A 210 -4.78 8.11 13.17
N THR A 211 -5.89 7.79 12.51
CA THR A 211 -6.56 8.73 11.62
C THR A 211 -7.05 9.95 12.38
N LEU A 212 -7.11 11.08 11.68
CA LEU A 212 -7.65 12.32 12.23
C LEU A 212 -8.58 13.00 11.23
N LEU A 213 -9.52 13.76 11.76
CA LEU A 213 -10.42 14.60 10.95
C LEU A 213 -9.68 15.85 10.52
N VAL A 214 -9.61 16.08 9.20
CA VAL A 214 -8.96 17.24 8.60
C VAL A 214 -10.01 18.31 8.30
N GLU A 215 -9.93 19.46 8.95
CA GLU A 215 -10.90 20.55 8.77
C GLU A 215 -10.27 21.89 8.41
N ASP A 216 -8.97 22.01 8.64
CA ASP A 216 -8.21 23.24 8.48
C ASP A 216 -6.72 22.95 8.23
N LEU A 217 -5.93 24.02 8.07
CA LEU A 217 -4.49 23.90 7.90
C LEU A 217 -3.83 23.17 9.07
N LYS A 218 -4.29 23.40 10.31
CA LYS A 218 -3.67 22.83 11.51
C LYS A 218 -3.79 21.31 11.53
N THR A 219 -4.99 20.79 11.28
CA THR A 219 -5.26 19.36 11.22
C THR A 219 -4.64 18.71 9.97
N ALA A 220 -4.58 19.42 8.85
CA ALA A 220 -3.85 18.94 7.67
C ALA A 220 -2.34 18.84 7.90
N ASP A 221 -1.72 19.83 8.55
CA ASP A 221 -0.30 19.80 8.93
C ASP A 221 -0.01 18.66 9.91
N GLN A 222 -0.93 18.37 10.82
CA GLN A 222 -0.87 17.21 11.72
C GLN A 222 -0.84 15.89 10.94
N ALA A 223 -1.71 15.73 9.94
CA ALA A 223 -1.76 14.55 9.08
C ALA A 223 -0.46 14.39 8.27
N LEU A 224 0.02 15.45 7.64
CA LEU A 224 1.27 15.44 6.86
C LEU A 224 2.49 15.17 7.74
N LYS A 225 2.51 15.71 8.97
CA LYS A 225 3.58 15.45 9.93
C LYS A 225 3.64 13.97 10.31
N MET A 226 2.49 13.33 10.54
CA MET A 226 2.44 11.90 10.87
C MET A 226 3.07 11.06 9.76
N ILE A 227 2.71 11.32 8.49
CA ILE A 227 3.26 10.62 7.32
C ILE A 227 4.79 10.77 7.25
N ILE A 228 5.29 12.01 7.37
CA ILE A 228 6.73 12.29 7.28
C ILE A 228 7.50 11.63 8.43
N ASP A 229 6.99 11.75 9.66
CA ASP A 229 7.66 11.22 10.84
C ASP A 229 7.72 9.67 10.82
N GLN A 230 6.66 8.99 10.37
CA GLN A 230 6.62 7.52 10.30
C GLN A 230 7.48 6.95 9.17
N GLY A 231 7.48 7.55 7.99
CA GLY A 231 8.31 7.11 6.86
C GLY A 231 9.81 7.33 7.09
N GLU A 232 10.24 8.60 7.01
CA GLU A 232 11.66 8.98 7.02
C GLU A 232 12.22 9.22 8.43
N GLY A 233 11.36 9.57 9.40
CA GLY A 233 11.74 9.97 10.75
C GLY A 233 11.87 11.49 10.94
N ALA A 234 11.94 11.92 12.20
CA ALA A 234 12.23 13.31 12.55
C ALA A 234 13.70 13.67 12.23
N GLU A 235 14.00 14.95 12.01
CA GLU A 235 15.36 15.43 11.73
C GLU A 235 16.36 14.98 12.81
N GLN A 236 17.19 13.97 12.49
CA GLN A 236 18.47 13.44 13.05
C GLN A 236 18.78 13.42 14.56
N VAL A 237 18.06 14.13 15.42
CA VAL A 237 18.41 14.27 16.84
C VAL A 237 17.84 13.12 17.66
N ASN A 238 16.82 12.41 17.14
CA ASN A 238 16.22 11.28 17.83
C ASN A 238 16.15 10.03 16.93
N PRO A 239 16.62 8.85 17.40
CA PRO A 239 16.61 7.60 16.63
C PRO A 239 15.22 6.95 16.55
N SER A 240 14.25 7.54 17.25
CA SER A 240 12.87 7.09 17.39
C SER A 240 11.92 8.27 17.19
N VAL A 241 10.71 7.99 16.73
CA VAL A 241 9.61 8.97 16.62
C VAL A 241 8.49 8.56 17.56
N PRO A 242 7.69 9.49 18.09
CA PRO A 242 6.55 9.11 18.94
C PRO A 242 5.60 8.17 18.17
N ILE A 243 5.10 7.13 18.83
CA ILE A 243 4.07 6.23 18.25
C ILE A 243 2.85 7.04 17.81
N ASP A 244 2.50 8.09 18.56
CA ASP A 244 1.49 9.07 18.18
C ASP A 244 2.17 10.45 18.12
N PRO A 245 2.53 10.93 16.91
CA PRO A 245 3.15 12.25 16.74
C PRO A 245 2.27 13.42 17.19
N LEU A 246 0.94 13.24 17.27
CA LEU A 246 0.00 14.29 17.66
C LEU A 246 -0.08 14.42 19.18
N TYR A 247 -0.02 13.29 19.87
CA TYR A 247 -0.07 13.21 21.33
C TYR A 247 1.13 12.44 21.87
N PRO A 248 2.36 12.98 21.73
CA PRO A 248 3.58 12.28 22.10
C PRO A 248 3.58 11.98 23.60
N ARG A 249 3.79 10.71 23.94
CA ARG A 249 3.93 10.24 25.33
C ARG A 249 5.37 9.78 25.55
N PRO A 250 6.11 10.36 26.51
CA PRO A 250 7.49 9.95 26.78
C PRO A 250 7.61 8.43 27.00
N GLY A 251 8.52 7.80 26.27
CA GLY A 251 8.75 6.34 26.35
C GLY A 251 7.82 5.49 25.48
N LEU A 252 6.92 6.10 24.71
CA LEU A 252 6.13 5.45 23.67
C LEU A 252 6.57 5.94 22.29
N ASP A 253 7.74 5.47 21.89
CA ASP A 253 8.32 5.76 20.59
C ASP A 253 8.37 4.49 19.72
N GLU A 254 8.29 4.69 18.42
CA GLU A 254 8.56 3.71 17.39
C GLU A 254 9.76 4.11 16.52
N LEU A 255 10.16 3.19 15.65
CA LEU A 255 11.20 3.44 14.67
C LEU A 255 10.57 3.86 13.34
N PRO A 256 11.13 4.87 12.65
CA PRO A 256 10.72 5.16 11.27
C PRO A 256 10.94 3.98 10.34
N HIS A 257 10.26 3.95 9.21
CA HIS A 257 10.33 2.84 8.24
C HIS A 257 11.76 2.56 7.79
N TYR A 258 12.53 3.61 7.46
CA TYR A 258 13.94 3.46 7.11
C TYR A 258 14.73 2.64 8.15
N THR A 259 14.54 2.96 9.43
CA THR A 259 15.23 2.31 10.54
C THR A 259 14.69 0.90 10.80
N LYS A 260 13.36 0.69 10.68
CA LYS A 260 12.74 -0.65 10.73
C LYS A 260 13.34 -1.56 9.63
N PHE A 261 13.45 -1.08 8.39
CA PHE A 261 14.08 -1.81 7.29
C PHE A 261 15.58 -1.98 7.47
N GLN A 262 16.29 -0.98 8.01
CA GLN A 262 17.72 -1.09 8.32
C GLN A 262 18.00 -2.26 9.27
N ARG A 263 17.18 -2.44 10.32
CA ARG A 263 17.33 -3.56 11.27
C ARG A 263 17.19 -4.91 10.58
N ILE A 264 16.26 -5.04 9.64
CA ILE A 264 16.10 -6.27 8.83
C ILE A 264 17.34 -6.46 7.92
N ALA A 265 17.76 -5.40 7.23
CA ALA A 265 18.91 -5.43 6.33
C ALA A 265 20.24 -5.69 7.05
N ASP A 266 20.37 -5.30 8.32
CA ASP A 266 21.53 -5.57 9.18
C ASP A 266 21.46 -6.94 9.85
N GLY A 267 20.30 -7.62 9.79
CA GLY A 267 20.08 -8.94 10.37
C GLY A 267 19.79 -8.92 11.88
N ILE A 268 19.47 -7.74 12.43
CA ILE A 268 19.00 -7.58 13.81
C ILE A 268 17.62 -8.23 13.94
N GLU A 269 16.77 -8.02 12.93
CA GLU A 269 15.43 -8.59 12.85
C GLU A 269 15.45 -9.75 11.85
N PRO A 270 15.37 -11.00 12.32
CA PRO A 270 15.56 -12.15 11.45
C PRO A 270 14.42 -12.26 10.44
N ILE A 271 14.79 -12.48 9.18
CA ILE A 271 13.85 -12.81 8.10
C ILE A 271 13.30 -14.23 8.29
N GLY A 272 14.13 -15.17 8.73
CA GLY A 272 13.74 -16.58 8.83
C GLY A 272 13.77 -17.29 7.47
N PRO A 273 13.15 -18.48 7.36
CA PRO A 273 13.02 -19.18 6.09
C PRO A 273 12.09 -18.41 5.15
N THR A 274 12.32 -18.55 3.85
CA THR A 274 11.53 -17.88 2.81
C THR A 274 11.14 -18.85 1.71
N TRP A 275 9.91 -18.74 1.22
CA TRP A 275 9.46 -19.41 0.00
C TRP A 275 10.24 -18.93 -1.22
N LYS A 276 10.48 -19.81 -2.19
CA LYS A 276 11.13 -19.47 -3.46
C LYS A 276 10.10 -18.94 -4.44
N VAL A 277 9.63 -17.73 -4.20
CA VAL A 277 8.70 -17.05 -5.10
C VAL A 277 9.44 -16.42 -6.30
N PRO A 278 8.78 -16.27 -7.47
CA PRO A 278 9.33 -15.55 -8.62
C PRO A 278 9.66 -14.08 -8.31
N THR A 279 10.36 -13.40 -9.22
CA THR A 279 10.53 -11.93 -9.16
C THR A 279 9.69 -11.33 -10.28
N ASP A 280 8.96 -10.28 -9.95
CA ASP A 280 7.97 -9.60 -10.80
C ASP A 280 7.06 -10.58 -11.56
N PRO A 281 6.34 -11.46 -10.84
CA PRO A 281 5.49 -12.41 -11.52
C PRO A 281 4.33 -11.72 -12.25
N LYS A 282 3.95 -12.29 -13.38
CA LYS A 282 2.77 -11.90 -14.17
C LYS A 282 1.86 -13.08 -14.39
N GLY A 283 0.54 -12.85 -14.47
CA GLY A 283 -0.43 -13.90 -14.69
C GLY A 283 -0.17 -14.68 -15.99
N ALA A 284 0.38 -14.02 -17.01
CA ALA A 284 0.81 -14.64 -18.26
C ALA A 284 1.88 -15.73 -18.09
N GLN A 285 2.68 -15.68 -17.01
CA GLN A 285 3.70 -16.70 -16.71
C GLN A 285 3.10 -17.96 -16.06
N TYR A 286 1.84 -17.91 -15.62
CA TYR A 286 1.20 -19.00 -14.87
C TYR A 286 0.33 -19.89 -15.76
N ILE A 287 0.17 -19.54 -17.05
CA ILE A 287 -0.79 -20.18 -17.98
C ILE A 287 -0.57 -21.68 -18.19
N ASP A 288 0.66 -22.16 -18.05
CA ASP A 288 1.02 -23.57 -18.21
C ASP A 288 0.60 -24.42 -16.99
N ASP A 289 0.27 -23.79 -15.87
CA ASP A 289 -0.20 -24.42 -14.64
C ASP A 289 -1.63 -23.98 -14.34
N LYS A 290 -2.59 -24.90 -14.54
CA LYS A 290 -4.01 -24.63 -14.31
C LYS A 290 -4.32 -24.24 -12.87
N ALA A 291 -3.62 -24.83 -11.90
CA ALA A 291 -3.79 -24.50 -10.49
C ALA A 291 -3.27 -23.09 -10.20
N ALA A 292 -2.06 -22.77 -10.66
CA ALA A 292 -1.50 -21.42 -10.50
C ALA A 292 -2.37 -20.35 -11.18
N THR A 293 -2.87 -20.65 -12.39
CA THR A 293 -3.78 -19.76 -13.12
C THR A 293 -5.09 -19.52 -12.36
N SER A 294 -5.73 -20.56 -11.81
CA SER A 294 -7.01 -20.43 -11.13
C SER A 294 -6.91 -19.57 -9.87
N ILE A 295 -5.89 -19.82 -9.03
CA ILE A 295 -5.73 -19.06 -7.78
C ILE A 295 -5.23 -17.63 -8.04
N ASN A 296 -4.40 -17.40 -9.07
CA ASN A 296 -3.97 -16.05 -9.42
C ASN A 296 -5.14 -15.18 -9.92
N LYS A 297 -6.05 -15.76 -10.72
CA LYS A 297 -7.29 -15.06 -11.12
C LYS A 297 -8.13 -14.68 -9.91
N LEU A 298 -8.32 -15.61 -8.97
CA LEU A 298 -9.03 -15.34 -7.72
C LEU A 298 -8.35 -14.23 -6.91
N PHE A 299 -7.02 -14.30 -6.75
CA PHE A 299 -6.26 -13.31 -5.99
C PHE A 299 -6.39 -11.90 -6.58
N ASN A 300 -6.13 -11.74 -7.88
CA ASN A 300 -6.20 -10.42 -8.53
C ASN A 300 -7.63 -9.86 -8.50
N ALA A 301 -8.65 -10.70 -8.68
CA ALA A 301 -10.05 -10.28 -8.55
C ALA A 301 -10.39 -9.86 -7.10
N ALA A 302 -9.93 -10.62 -6.10
CA ALA A 302 -10.11 -10.25 -4.70
C ALA A 302 -9.38 -8.94 -4.36
N TYR A 303 -8.18 -8.72 -4.93
CA TYR A 303 -7.38 -7.51 -4.71
C TYR A 303 -8.10 -6.28 -5.25
N CYS A 304 -8.52 -6.33 -6.51
CA CYS A 304 -9.32 -5.28 -7.13
C CYS A 304 -10.65 -5.06 -6.42
N TYR A 305 -11.27 -6.13 -5.90
CA TYR A 305 -12.52 -6.02 -5.14
C TYR A 305 -12.33 -5.30 -3.81
N VAL A 306 -11.23 -5.56 -3.09
CA VAL A 306 -10.89 -4.83 -1.86
C VAL A 306 -10.70 -3.35 -2.16
N LEU A 307 -9.98 -2.98 -3.21
CA LEU A 307 -9.81 -1.59 -3.62
C LEU A 307 -11.14 -0.93 -4.00
N HIS A 308 -12.01 -1.67 -4.70
CA HIS A 308 -13.34 -1.19 -5.04
C HIS A 308 -14.20 -0.97 -3.78
N LEU A 309 -14.12 -1.88 -2.81
CA LEU A 309 -14.84 -1.76 -1.53
C LEU A 309 -14.33 -0.56 -0.72
N ILE A 310 -13.03 -0.24 -0.79
CA ILE A 310 -12.46 1.00 -0.25
C ILE A 310 -13.10 2.22 -0.93
N ASP A 311 -13.19 2.26 -2.26
CA ASP A 311 -13.85 3.37 -2.98
C ASP A 311 -15.33 3.54 -2.56
N VAL A 312 -16.06 2.44 -2.42
CA VAL A 312 -17.46 2.43 -1.96
C VAL A 312 -17.56 2.93 -0.52
N LEU A 313 -16.68 2.48 0.37
CA LEU A 313 -16.60 2.94 1.75
C LEU A 313 -16.36 4.46 1.81
N TYR A 314 -15.39 4.95 1.02
CA TYR A 314 -15.00 6.35 0.98
C TYR A 314 -16.05 7.29 0.38
N THR A 315 -16.97 6.76 -0.42
CA THR A 315 -18.13 7.51 -0.94
C THR A 315 -19.39 7.36 -0.09
N THR A 316 -19.38 6.50 0.93
CA THR A 316 -20.52 6.27 1.84
C THR A 316 -20.41 7.18 3.08
N PRO A 317 -21.30 8.16 3.30
CA PRO A 317 -21.22 9.08 4.45
C PRO A 317 -21.28 8.38 5.82
N SER A 318 -20.60 8.95 6.81
CA SER A 318 -20.63 8.50 8.22
C SER A 318 -21.81 9.02 9.03
N THR A 319 -22.75 9.70 8.38
CA THR A 319 -23.95 10.27 9.01
C THR A 319 -24.87 9.22 9.65
N ASP A 320 -24.74 7.96 9.25
CA ASP A 320 -25.53 6.83 9.79
C ASP A 320 -24.83 6.07 10.93
N VAL A 321 -23.59 6.43 11.29
CA VAL A 321 -22.80 5.77 12.34
C VAL A 321 -23.29 6.23 13.72
N VAL A 322 -24.37 5.60 14.19
CA VAL A 322 -24.96 5.85 15.51
C VAL A 322 -24.86 4.59 16.39
N ARG A 323 -24.40 4.75 17.64
CA ARG A 323 -24.22 3.64 18.58
C ARG A 323 -25.53 2.85 18.75
N GLY A 324 -25.45 1.53 18.56
CA GLY A 324 -26.59 0.62 18.71
C GLY A 324 -27.51 0.55 17.49
N GLN A 325 -27.23 1.31 16.42
CA GLN A 325 -27.96 1.25 15.16
C GLN A 325 -27.16 0.56 14.06
N ARG A 326 -27.83 0.06 13.03
CA ARG A 326 -27.18 -0.44 11.82
C ARG A 326 -26.67 0.74 11.00
N SER A 327 -25.39 0.71 10.64
CA SER A 327 -24.76 1.66 9.72
C SER A 327 -24.25 0.92 8.50
N LYS A 328 -24.55 1.46 7.32
CA LYS A 328 -24.05 0.96 6.04
C LYS A 328 -22.54 1.19 5.93
N ARG A 329 -22.06 2.39 6.30
CA ARG A 329 -20.63 2.71 6.31
C ARG A 329 -19.85 1.75 7.22
N TYR A 330 -20.31 1.57 8.46
CA TYR A 330 -19.67 0.65 9.40
C TYR A 330 -19.70 -0.80 8.90
N GLY A 331 -20.78 -1.22 8.25
CA GLY A 331 -20.87 -2.53 7.59
C GLY A 331 -19.77 -2.72 6.54
N TYR A 332 -19.61 -1.75 5.63
CA TYR A 332 -18.57 -1.79 4.59
C TYR A 332 -17.16 -1.76 5.17
N GLU A 333 -16.92 -0.99 6.23
CA GLU A 333 -15.64 -0.98 6.92
C GLU A 333 -15.29 -2.36 7.52
N ARG A 334 -16.24 -2.99 8.22
CA ARG A 334 -16.03 -4.35 8.75
C ARG A 334 -15.79 -5.36 7.65
N GLN A 335 -16.52 -5.25 6.54
CA GLN A 335 -16.35 -6.13 5.38
C GLN A 335 -15.02 -5.88 4.67
N PHE A 336 -14.55 -4.63 4.56
CA PHE A 336 -13.24 -4.29 4.03
C PHE A 336 -12.12 -4.95 4.86
N VAL A 337 -12.16 -4.80 6.18
CA VAL A 337 -11.17 -5.43 7.07
C VAL A 337 -11.20 -6.95 6.92
N SER A 338 -12.39 -7.55 6.88
CA SER A 338 -12.55 -8.99 6.64
C SER A 338 -12.03 -9.42 5.26
N ALA A 339 -12.27 -8.65 4.21
CA ALA A 339 -11.78 -8.96 2.86
C ALA A 339 -10.25 -8.90 2.79
N MET A 340 -9.64 -7.88 3.39
CA MET A 340 -8.18 -7.74 3.46
C MET A 340 -7.54 -8.87 4.28
N GLN A 341 -8.01 -9.11 5.51
CA GLN A 341 -7.38 -10.05 6.44
C GLN A 341 -7.79 -11.51 6.18
N GLY A 342 -9.00 -11.75 5.69
CA GLY A 342 -9.58 -13.08 5.56
C GLY A 342 -9.67 -13.60 4.13
N LEU A 343 -9.73 -12.73 3.11
CA LEU A 343 -9.66 -13.17 1.71
C LEU A 343 -8.23 -13.02 1.19
N LEU A 344 -7.71 -11.80 1.11
CA LEU A 344 -6.42 -11.55 0.46
C LEU A 344 -5.26 -12.26 1.14
N ALA A 345 -5.12 -12.11 2.46
CA ALA A 345 -4.02 -12.75 3.19
C ALA A 345 -4.08 -14.28 3.06
N ASN A 346 -5.26 -14.89 3.25
CA ASN A 346 -5.41 -16.34 3.15
C ASN A 346 -5.14 -16.87 1.74
N ILE A 347 -5.61 -16.19 0.69
CA ILE A 347 -5.31 -16.59 -0.70
C ILE A 347 -3.81 -16.47 -0.95
N ALA A 348 -3.16 -15.38 -0.54
CA ALA A 348 -1.72 -15.18 -0.71
C ALA A 348 -0.90 -16.23 0.04
N GLU A 349 -1.27 -16.57 1.28
CA GLU A 349 -0.62 -17.62 2.07
C GLU A 349 -0.70 -18.98 1.38
N ILE A 350 -1.86 -19.33 0.84
CA ILE A 350 -2.04 -20.57 0.05
C ILE A 350 -1.14 -20.57 -1.20
N MET A 351 -1.05 -19.43 -1.89
CA MET A 351 -0.21 -19.31 -3.09
C MET A 351 1.25 -19.59 -2.74
N VAL A 352 1.82 -18.87 -1.76
CA VAL A 352 3.25 -18.96 -1.43
C VAL A 352 3.65 -20.28 -0.78
N ASP A 353 2.72 -21.02 -0.18
CA ASP A 353 2.94 -22.38 0.34
C ASP A 353 2.87 -23.45 -0.78
N THR A 354 2.34 -23.11 -1.96
CA THR A 354 2.13 -24.07 -3.05
C THR A 354 3.18 -23.95 -4.17
N PRO A 355 3.94 -25.02 -4.48
CA PRO A 355 4.85 -25.03 -5.63
C PRO A 355 4.09 -25.07 -6.97
N PHE A 356 4.68 -24.46 -8.01
CA PHE A 356 4.23 -24.71 -9.39
C PHE A 356 4.40 -26.19 -9.76
N LYS A 357 3.43 -26.73 -10.49
CA LYS A 357 3.37 -28.13 -10.93
C LYS A 357 3.90 -28.31 -12.36
N THR A 358 3.69 -27.32 -13.22
CA THR A 358 4.02 -27.37 -14.65
C THR A 358 4.60 -26.05 -15.15
N GLY A 359 5.30 -26.10 -16.28
CA GLY A 359 5.88 -24.93 -16.94
C GLY A 359 7.24 -24.48 -16.36
N PRO A 360 7.84 -23.41 -16.91
CA PRO A 360 9.21 -22.99 -16.59
C PRO A 360 9.44 -22.64 -15.11
N LEU A 361 8.40 -22.18 -14.41
CA LEU A 361 8.48 -21.85 -12.98
C LEU A 361 8.54 -23.12 -12.11
N ALA A 362 7.90 -24.21 -12.54
CA ALA A 362 7.99 -25.52 -11.87
C ALA A 362 9.39 -26.14 -12.03
N ASP A 363 10.01 -26.02 -13.22
CA ASP A 363 11.38 -26.50 -13.46
C ASP A 363 12.40 -25.82 -12.53
N ARG A 364 12.14 -24.55 -12.19
CA ARG A 364 12.92 -23.75 -11.24
C ARG A 364 12.55 -24.01 -9.78
N LYS A 365 11.57 -24.89 -9.52
CA LYS A 365 11.05 -25.25 -8.18
C LYS A 365 10.59 -24.03 -7.38
N LEU A 366 9.87 -23.13 -8.05
CA LEU A 366 9.32 -21.93 -7.43
C LEU A 366 7.92 -22.20 -6.83
N GLN A 367 7.53 -21.37 -5.88
CA GLN A 367 6.18 -21.28 -5.33
C GLN A 367 5.35 -20.24 -6.07
N ILE A 368 4.04 -20.48 -6.13
CA ILE A 368 3.06 -19.55 -6.68
C ILE A 368 3.09 -18.28 -5.81
N ALA A 369 2.89 -17.12 -6.41
CA ALA A 369 2.90 -15.86 -5.66
C ALA A 369 1.88 -14.87 -6.20
N PRO A 370 1.31 -14.00 -5.34
CA PRO A 370 0.48 -12.88 -5.74
C PRO A 370 1.09 -12.04 -6.86
N THR A 371 0.33 -11.71 -7.90
CA THR A 371 0.81 -10.85 -8.99
C THR A 371 0.37 -9.39 -8.84
N PHE A 372 -0.68 -9.14 -8.03
CA PHE A 372 -1.25 -7.80 -7.77
C PHE A 372 -1.66 -7.05 -9.04
N GLU A 373 -2.01 -7.78 -10.10
CA GLU A 373 -2.40 -7.16 -11.38
C GLU A 373 -3.81 -6.57 -11.27
N TYR A 374 -4.01 -5.43 -11.92
CA TYR A 374 -5.35 -4.90 -12.14
C TYR A 374 -6.17 -5.89 -12.97
N VAL A 375 -7.41 -6.14 -12.54
CA VAL A 375 -8.40 -6.88 -13.32
C VAL A 375 -9.71 -6.13 -13.31
N ARG A 376 -10.33 -6.07 -14.49
CA ARG A 376 -11.66 -5.49 -14.62
C ARG A 376 -12.70 -6.45 -14.07
N LEU A 377 -13.20 -6.14 -12.88
CA LEU A 377 -14.37 -6.77 -12.27
C LEU A 377 -15.62 -6.52 -13.13
N PRO A 378 -16.59 -7.44 -13.12
CA PRO A 378 -17.87 -7.21 -13.79
C PRO A 378 -18.60 -6.00 -13.21
N SER A 379 -19.45 -5.37 -14.02
CA SER A 379 -20.22 -4.19 -13.59
C SER A 379 -21.24 -4.50 -12.50
N GLU A 380 -21.79 -5.71 -12.51
CA GLU A 380 -22.75 -6.24 -11.54
C GLU A 380 -22.27 -7.62 -11.05
N ASP A 381 -22.88 -8.15 -9.97
CA ASP A 381 -22.61 -9.50 -9.46
C ASP A 381 -21.13 -9.76 -9.12
N LYS A 382 -20.40 -8.75 -8.59
CA LYS A 382 -18.96 -8.87 -8.28
C LYS A 382 -18.70 -9.95 -7.25
N LYS A 383 -19.56 -10.05 -6.23
CA LYS A 383 -19.51 -11.12 -5.23
C LYS A 383 -19.62 -12.50 -5.87
N LYS A 384 -20.61 -12.68 -6.74
CA LYS A 384 -20.85 -13.95 -7.45
C LYS A 384 -19.69 -14.32 -8.37
N HIS A 385 -19.05 -13.31 -8.99
CA HIS A 385 -17.85 -13.52 -9.79
C HIS A 385 -16.68 -14.04 -8.96
N LEU A 386 -16.43 -13.45 -7.77
CA LEU A 386 -15.41 -13.94 -6.84
C LEU A 386 -15.71 -15.37 -6.36
N ILE A 387 -16.97 -15.66 -6.01
CA ILE A 387 -17.42 -17.00 -5.63
C ILE A 387 -17.11 -18.00 -6.75
N LYS A 388 -17.44 -17.67 -8.00
CA LYS A 388 -17.16 -18.53 -9.15
C LYS A 388 -15.67 -18.81 -9.30
N LEU A 389 -14.82 -17.78 -9.23
CA LEU A 389 -13.37 -17.94 -9.30
C LEU A 389 -12.83 -18.79 -8.14
N CYS A 390 -13.40 -18.64 -6.95
CA CYS A 390 -13.06 -19.45 -5.79
C CYS A 390 -13.44 -20.92 -6.01
N ASP A 391 -14.65 -21.19 -6.47
CA ASP A 391 -15.14 -22.53 -6.79
C ASP A 391 -14.31 -23.21 -7.89
N GLU A 392 -13.81 -22.45 -8.88
CA GLU A 392 -12.88 -22.93 -9.91
C GLU A 392 -11.50 -23.30 -9.32
N ALA A 393 -11.05 -22.62 -8.26
CA ALA A 393 -9.77 -22.87 -7.62
C ALA A 393 -9.83 -24.01 -6.58
N ILE A 394 -10.96 -24.24 -5.90
CA ILE A 394 -11.12 -25.26 -4.85
C ILE A 394 -10.63 -26.68 -5.25
N PRO A 395 -10.89 -27.21 -6.47
CA PRO A 395 -10.39 -28.52 -6.87
C PRO A 395 -8.87 -28.65 -6.82
N HIS A 396 -8.16 -27.53 -6.93
CA HIS A 396 -6.70 -27.45 -6.86
C HIS A 396 -6.19 -27.07 -5.46
N PHE A 397 -7.01 -26.35 -4.69
CA PHE A 397 -6.70 -25.83 -3.35
C PHE A 397 -7.89 -26.07 -2.41
N PRO A 398 -8.09 -27.30 -1.91
CA PRO A 398 -9.25 -27.63 -1.07
C PRO A 398 -9.41 -26.76 0.17
N GLN A 399 -8.31 -26.21 0.69
CA GLN A 399 -8.29 -25.28 1.82
C GLN A 399 -8.99 -23.92 1.57
N LEU A 400 -9.30 -23.59 0.30
CA LEU A 400 -10.16 -22.45 -0.03
C LEU A 400 -11.63 -22.70 0.35
N GLY A 401 -12.03 -23.97 0.53
CA GLY A 401 -13.36 -24.38 0.96
C GLY A 401 -13.40 -24.84 2.43
N GLY A 402 -14.62 -25.11 2.92
CA GLY A 402 -14.88 -25.55 4.30
C GLY A 402 -15.31 -24.43 5.25
N ASP A 403 -15.45 -24.75 6.53
CA ASP A 403 -15.89 -23.82 7.57
C ASP A 403 -14.84 -22.73 7.81
N ASN A 404 -15.26 -21.46 7.92
CA ASN A 404 -14.38 -20.29 8.08
C ASN A 404 -13.32 -20.14 6.97
N SER A 405 -13.58 -20.70 5.78
CA SER A 405 -12.70 -20.60 4.61
C SER A 405 -12.88 -19.29 3.84
N VAL A 406 -12.00 -19.06 2.85
CA VAL A 406 -12.16 -17.98 1.86
C VAL A 406 -13.53 -18.05 1.19
N ARG A 407 -13.96 -19.24 0.79
CA ARG A 407 -15.27 -19.44 0.13
C ARG A 407 -16.44 -19.09 1.05
N TRP A 408 -16.39 -19.47 2.32
CA TRP A 408 -17.41 -19.10 3.31
C TRP A 408 -17.44 -17.59 3.50
N LEU A 409 -16.28 -16.95 3.64
CA LEU A 409 -16.19 -15.51 3.86
C LEU A 409 -16.70 -14.71 2.66
N LEU A 410 -16.54 -15.22 1.44
CA LEU A 410 -17.12 -14.62 0.24
C LEU A 410 -18.66 -14.54 0.30
N ASP A 411 -19.35 -15.46 0.98
CA ASP A 411 -20.81 -15.39 1.17
C ASP A 411 -21.24 -14.25 2.11
N GLU A 412 -20.33 -13.75 2.95
CA GLU A 412 -20.57 -12.62 3.85
C GLU A 412 -20.17 -11.26 3.23
N MET A 413 -19.51 -11.29 2.07
CA MET A 413 -19.12 -10.07 1.35
C MET A 413 -20.34 -9.37 0.76
N PRO A 414 -20.33 -8.02 0.71
CA PRO A 414 -21.39 -7.25 0.09
C PRO A 414 -21.28 -7.34 -1.44
N ASP A 415 -22.38 -7.24 -2.16
CA ASP A 415 -22.32 -7.02 -3.60
C ASP A 415 -22.41 -5.51 -3.84
N VAL A 416 -21.26 -4.90 -4.15
CA VAL A 416 -21.08 -3.45 -4.35
C VAL A 416 -20.43 -3.16 -5.68
#